data_AF-A0A1G9DW48-F1
#
_entry.id   AF-A0A1G9DW48-F1
#
_cell.length_a   1.000
_cell.length_b   1.000
_cell.length_c   1.000
_cell.angle_alpha   90.00
_cell.angle_beta   90.00
_cell.angle_gamma   90.00
#
_symmetry.space_group_name_H-M   'P 1'
#
loop_
_entity.id
_entity.type
_entity.pdbx_description
1 polymer ?
#
loop_
_entity_poly.entity_id
_entity_poly.type
_entity_poly.pdbx_seq_one_letter_code
_entity_poly.pdbx_strand_id
1 'polypeptide(L)'
;MGWEFIALFFGAAALGIFILFIIFIIGLLKWLLQGYFLFRVSEIKDYHLPWLSFIPFGTFYIGGQAYDGNILKKNSFDPKHLGLAFAIIGLVLYLMGLSIGDLVITYLLMESVAFIGIFTAYVKQPVIGVLLALLNAVTAGIAAIVILFLYSRKLRNEHGSDAFYQEESTNTFHNNSSSDSHPNDPNLNRDI
;
A
#
# COMPACT_ATOMS: atom_id res chain seq x y z
N MET A 1 2.63 -55.71 -11.12
CA MET A 1 3.80 -54.85 -10.90
C MET A 1 3.82 -53.56 -11.71
N GLY A 2 3.51 -53.54 -13.02
CA GLY A 2 3.52 -52.28 -13.80
C GLY A 2 2.41 -51.27 -13.47
N TRP A 3 1.18 -51.74 -13.23
CA TRP A 3 0.03 -50.88 -12.91
C TRP A 3 0.10 -50.19 -11.54
N GLU A 4 0.71 -50.87 -10.55
CA GLU A 4 0.86 -50.33 -9.19
C GLU A 4 1.84 -49.15 -9.17
N PHE A 5 2.93 -49.22 -9.95
CA PHE A 5 3.87 -48.11 -10.12
C PHE A 5 3.20 -46.90 -10.78
N ILE A 6 2.43 -47.11 -11.85
CA ILE A 6 1.71 -46.04 -12.55
C ILE A 6 0.68 -45.39 -11.62
N ALA A 7 -0.08 -46.18 -10.86
CA ALA A 7 -1.04 -45.67 -9.88
C ALA A 7 -0.37 -44.85 -8.76
N LEU A 8 0.82 -45.26 -8.29
CA LEU A 8 1.60 -44.53 -7.30
C LEU A 8 2.10 -43.18 -7.84
N PHE A 9 2.59 -43.14 -9.08
CA PHE A 9 2.97 -41.89 -9.76
C PHE A 9 1.79 -40.95 -9.98
N PHE A 10 0.63 -41.46 -10.41
CA PHE A 10 -0.59 -40.65 -10.56
C PHE A 10 -1.10 -40.13 -9.21
N GLY A 11 -1.06 -40.96 -8.16
CA GLY A 11 -1.41 -40.54 -6.81
C GLY A 11 -0.48 -39.45 -6.27
N ALA A 12 0.84 -39.60 -6.46
CA ALA A 12 1.84 -38.61 -6.09
C ALA A 12 1.69 -37.31 -6.89
N ALA A 13 1.42 -37.39 -8.20
CA ALA A 13 1.17 -36.23 -9.04
C ALA A 13 -0.10 -35.47 -8.62
N ALA A 14 -1.19 -36.20 -8.35
CA ALA A 14 -2.45 -35.60 -7.87
C ALA A 14 -2.26 -34.90 -6.51
N LEU A 15 -1.52 -35.52 -5.59
CA LEU A 15 -1.19 -34.92 -4.30
C LEU A 15 -0.30 -33.68 -4.46
N GLY A 16 0.67 -33.72 -5.38
CA GLY A 16 1.50 -32.56 -5.73
C GLY A 16 0.68 -31.39 -6.29
N ILE A 17 -0.23 -31.66 -7.22
CA ILE A 17 -1.14 -30.65 -7.79
C ILE A 17 -2.04 -30.07 -6.69
N PHE A 18 -2.57 -30.91 -5.81
CA PHE A 18 -3.41 -30.47 -4.70
C PHE A 18 -2.66 -29.53 -3.74
N ILE A 19 -1.40 -29.86 -3.39
CA ILE A 19 -0.55 -28.98 -2.57
C ILE A 19 -0.28 -27.66 -3.28
N LEU A 20 0.05 -27.68 -4.58
CA LEU A 20 0.25 -26.47 -5.36
C LEU A 20 -1.00 -25.59 -5.41
N PHE A 21 -2.18 -26.21 -5.49
CA PHE A 21 -3.45 -25.51 -5.47
C PHE A 21 -3.71 -24.83 -4.11
N ILE A 22 -3.40 -25.48 -2.99
CA ILE A 22 -3.48 -24.87 -1.66
C ILE A 22 -2.54 -23.67 -1.55
N ILE A 23 -1.28 -23.83 -1.97
CA ILE A 23 -0.28 -22.75 -1.96
C ILE A 23 -0.76 -21.58 -2.83
N PHE A 24 -1.33 -21.88 -4.00
CA PHE A 24 -1.90 -20.88 -4.90
C PHE A 24 -3.03 -20.08 -4.22
N ILE A 25 -3.98 -20.76 -3.57
CA ILE A 25 -5.07 -20.10 -2.83
C ILE A 25 -4.52 -19.21 -1.71
N ILE A 26 -3.57 -19.71 -0.93
CA ILE A 26 -2.94 -18.93 0.17
C ILE A 26 -2.23 -17.70 -0.40
N GLY A 27 -1.50 -17.85 -1.50
CA GLY A 27 -0.84 -16.74 -2.19
C GLY A 27 -1.83 -15.69 -2.70
N LEU A 28 -2.94 -16.13 -3.29
CA LEU A 28 -4.03 -15.26 -3.75
C LEU A 28 -4.64 -14.49 -2.58
N LEU A 29 -4.94 -15.18 -1.48
CA LEU A 29 -5.52 -14.56 -0.29
C LEU A 29 -4.57 -13.52 0.33
N LYS A 30 -3.27 -13.86 0.44
CA LYS A 30 -2.23 -12.92 0.88
C LYS A 30 -2.23 -11.67 0.00
N TRP A 31 -2.19 -11.87 -1.32
CA TRP A 31 -2.12 -10.77 -2.28
C TRP A 31 -3.35 -9.86 -2.21
N LEU A 32 -4.55 -10.44 -2.16
CA LEU A 32 -5.81 -9.69 -1.99
C LEU A 32 -5.83 -8.89 -0.69
N LEU A 33 -5.43 -9.50 0.43
CA LEU A 33 -5.45 -8.84 1.73
C LEU A 33 -4.45 -7.69 1.82
N GLN A 34 -3.24 -7.90 1.29
CA GLN A 34 -2.23 -6.86 1.20
C GLN A 34 -2.67 -5.72 0.28
N GLY A 35 -3.22 -6.04 -0.90
CA GLY A 35 -3.75 -5.07 -1.85
C GLY A 35 -4.92 -4.25 -1.29
N TYR A 36 -5.80 -4.87 -0.50
CA TYR A 36 -6.89 -4.21 0.18
C TYR A 36 -6.42 -3.18 1.21
N PHE A 37 -5.50 -3.53 2.10
CA PHE A 37 -5.02 -2.55 3.08
C PHE A 37 -4.19 -1.45 2.43
N LEU A 38 -3.43 -1.80 1.39
CA LEU A 38 -2.70 -0.80 0.60
C LEU A 38 -3.65 0.19 -0.09
N PHE A 39 -4.75 -0.31 -0.68
CA PHE A 39 -5.82 0.50 -1.25
C PHE A 39 -6.35 1.50 -0.21
N ARG A 40 -6.72 1.02 0.98
CA ARG A 40 -7.23 1.86 2.07
C ARG A 40 -6.24 2.93 2.50
N VAL A 41 -4.96 2.60 2.61
CA VAL A 41 -3.91 3.59 2.94
C VAL A 41 -3.80 4.64 1.83
N SER A 42 -3.81 4.24 0.56
CA SER A 42 -3.74 5.15 -0.57
C SER A 42 -4.98 6.03 -0.75
N GLU A 43 -6.16 5.52 -0.42
CA GLU A 43 -7.43 6.24 -0.46
C GLU A 43 -7.46 7.32 0.64
N ILE A 44 -7.12 6.97 1.88
CA ILE A 44 -7.10 7.94 3.00
C ILE A 44 -6.04 9.03 2.78
N LYS A 45 -4.95 8.71 2.09
CA LYS A 45 -3.88 9.67 1.76
C LYS A 45 -4.09 10.44 0.45
N ASP A 46 -5.21 10.22 -0.23
CA ASP A 46 -5.54 10.87 -1.50
C ASP A 46 -4.44 10.72 -2.57
N TYR A 47 -3.90 9.50 -2.70
CA TYR A 47 -2.94 9.18 -3.78
C TYR A 47 -3.63 9.16 -5.14
N HIS A 48 -2.88 9.44 -6.20
CA HIS A 48 -3.47 9.72 -7.51
C HIS A 48 -4.28 8.55 -8.11
N LEU A 49 -3.83 7.31 -7.89
CA LEU A 49 -4.50 6.10 -8.40
C LEU A 49 -4.46 4.98 -7.35
N PRO A 50 -5.38 5.00 -6.35
CA PRO A 50 -5.39 4.02 -5.25
C PRO A 50 -5.62 2.59 -5.72
N TRP A 51 -6.47 2.41 -6.74
CA TRP A 51 -6.86 1.11 -7.30
C TRP A 51 -5.67 0.33 -7.90
N LEU A 52 -4.55 1.00 -8.22
CA LEU A 52 -3.34 0.31 -8.67
C LEU A 52 -2.84 -0.69 -7.64
N SER A 53 -3.16 -0.54 -6.34
CA SER A 53 -2.74 -1.46 -5.27
C SER A 53 -3.10 -2.94 -5.51
N PHE A 54 -4.09 -3.23 -6.36
CA PHE A 54 -4.55 -4.57 -6.70
C PHE A 54 -3.93 -5.14 -7.97
N ILE A 55 -3.11 -4.38 -8.70
CA ILE A 55 -2.46 -4.85 -9.92
C ILE A 55 -1.08 -5.39 -9.54
N PRO A 56 -0.55 -6.42 -10.23
CA PRO A 56 0.87 -6.71 -10.19
C PRO A 56 1.68 -5.42 -10.40
N PHE A 57 2.69 -5.21 -9.59
CA PHE A 57 3.51 -3.99 -9.53
C PHE A 57 2.84 -2.72 -8.99
N GLY A 58 1.56 -2.77 -8.65
CA GLY A 58 0.84 -1.69 -7.99
C GLY A 58 1.42 -1.26 -6.65
N THR A 59 1.92 -2.23 -5.90
CA THR A 59 2.66 -2.03 -4.65
C THR A 59 3.85 -1.09 -4.81
N PHE A 60 4.57 -1.17 -5.94
CA PHE A 60 5.68 -0.26 -6.26
C PHE A 60 5.22 1.16 -6.51
N TYR A 61 4.11 1.34 -7.22
CA TYR A 61 3.56 2.65 -7.51
C TYR A 61 3.08 3.37 -6.24
N ILE A 62 2.33 2.67 -5.38
CA ILE A 62 1.85 3.22 -4.11
C ILE A 62 3.00 3.39 -3.12
N GLY A 63 3.92 2.43 -3.06
CA GLY A 63 5.13 2.50 -2.25
C GLY A 63 5.97 3.71 -2.60
N GLY A 64 6.28 3.92 -3.88
CA GLY A 64 7.06 5.06 -4.35
C GLY A 64 6.39 6.42 -4.10
N GLN A 65 5.07 6.53 -4.20
CA GLN A 65 4.38 7.76 -3.76
C GLN A 65 4.58 8.05 -2.27
N ALA A 66 4.71 7.01 -1.44
CA ALA A 66 4.95 7.16 0.00
C ALA A 66 6.40 7.52 0.36
N TYR A 67 7.34 7.47 -0.59
CA TYR A 67 8.75 7.82 -0.36
C TYR A 67 8.98 9.34 -0.36
N ASP A 68 8.23 10.08 -1.16
CA ASP A 68 8.33 11.54 -1.19
C ASP A 68 7.84 12.14 0.13
N GLY A 69 8.65 13.04 0.71
CA GLY A 69 8.39 13.69 1.99
C GLY A 69 8.64 12.86 3.25
N ASN A 70 8.67 11.52 3.19
CA ASN A 70 8.96 10.66 4.36
C ASN A 70 10.43 10.20 4.42
N ILE A 71 11.05 10.01 3.26
CA ILE A 71 12.44 9.56 3.13
C ILE A 71 13.23 10.57 2.31
N LEU A 72 12.63 11.03 1.21
CA LEU A 72 13.18 12.08 0.36
C LEU A 72 12.71 13.46 0.83
N LYS A 73 13.44 14.51 0.45
CA LYS A 73 13.07 15.89 0.75
C LYS A 73 11.73 16.21 0.05
N LYS A 74 10.72 16.58 0.83
CA LYS A 74 9.38 16.92 0.34
C LYS A 74 9.45 17.92 -0.82
N ASN A 75 8.70 17.66 -1.89
CA ASN A 75 8.69 18.43 -3.15
C ASN A 75 9.99 18.39 -3.95
N SER A 76 10.96 17.54 -3.60
CA SER A 76 12.14 17.34 -4.44
C SER A 76 11.78 16.60 -5.74
N PHE A 77 10.69 15.83 -5.73
CA PHE A 77 10.17 15.10 -6.88
C PHE A 77 8.65 15.07 -6.82
N ASP A 78 7.98 14.99 -7.97
CA ASP A 78 6.55 14.67 -7.98
C ASP A 78 6.38 13.20 -7.53
N PRO A 79 5.62 12.92 -6.44
CA PRO A 79 5.42 11.57 -5.93
C PRO A 79 4.87 10.60 -6.98
N LYS A 80 4.10 11.11 -7.96
CA LYS A 80 3.58 10.30 -9.07
C LYS A 80 4.70 9.73 -9.93
N HIS A 81 5.71 10.54 -10.22
CA HIS A 81 6.85 10.12 -11.05
C HIS A 81 7.75 9.12 -10.32
N LEU A 82 7.92 9.28 -8.99
CA LEU A 82 8.68 8.31 -8.21
C LEU A 82 7.97 6.96 -8.12
N GLY A 83 6.65 6.96 -7.89
CA GLY A 83 5.82 5.76 -7.95
C GLY A 83 5.90 5.07 -9.30
N LEU A 84 5.78 5.85 -10.39
CA LEU A 84 5.88 5.34 -11.75
C LEU A 84 7.26 4.71 -12.02
N ALA A 85 8.35 5.36 -11.61
CA ALA A 85 9.70 4.85 -11.78
C ALA A 85 9.90 3.50 -11.07
N PHE A 86 9.42 3.38 -9.83
CA PHE A 86 9.48 2.12 -9.08
C PHE A 86 8.69 1.00 -9.77
N ALA A 87 7.50 1.31 -10.30
CA ALA A 87 6.69 0.35 -11.04
C ALA A 87 7.37 -0.11 -12.34
N ILE A 88 7.97 0.82 -13.10
CA ILE A 88 8.72 0.49 -14.33
C ILE A 88 9.93 -0.38 -14.00
N ILE A 89 10.71 -0.03 -12.98
CA ILE A 89 11.88 -0.83 -12.57
C ILE A 89 11.44 -2.24 -12.17
N GLY A 90 10.37 -2.37 -11.39
CA GLY A 90 9.80 -3.67 -11.01
C GLY A 90 9.39 -4.50 -12.23
N LEU A 91 8.73 -3.89 -13.20
CA LEU A 91 8.32 -4.55 -14.44
C LEU A 91 9.52 -4.96 -15.31
N VAL A 92 10.52 -4.11 -15.44
CA VAL A 92 11.74 -4.41 -16.21
C VAL A 92 12.49 -5.59 -15.59
N LEU A 93 12.68 -5.59 -14.26
CA LEU A 93 13.32 -6.71 -13.55
C LEU A 93 12.53 -8.01 -13.70
N TYR A 94 11.20 -7.94 -13.74
CA TYR A 94 10.35 -9.09 -14.02
C TYR A 94 10.53 -9.62 -15.45
N LEU A 95 10.61 -8.73 -16.44
CA LEU A 95 10.78 -9.09 -17.85
C LEU A 95 12.20 -9.55 -18.20
N MET A 96 13.22 -9.18 -17.41
CA MET A 96 14.62 -9.57 -17.63
C MET A 96 14.90 -11.07 -17.48
N GLY A 97 13.89 -11.91 -17.26
CA GLY A 97 14.00 -13.35 -17.51
C GLY A 97 14.91 -14.09 -16.53
N LEU A 98 14.90 -13.65 -15.28
CA LEU A 98 15.47 -14.39 -14.16
C LEU A 98 14.66 -15.69 -13.94
N SER A 99 15.27 -16.74 -13.39
CA SER A 99 14.57 -18.00 -13.15
C SER A 99 13.32 -17.78 -12.28
N ILE A 100 12.34 -18.69 -12.30
CA ILE A 100 11.11 -18.55 -11.50
C ILE A 100 11.43 -18.31 -10.01
N GLY A 101 12.47 -18.97 -9.48
CA GLY A 101 12.93 -18.75 -8.11
C GLY A 101 13.51 -17.34 -7.90
N ASP A 102 14.33 -16.88 -8.82
CA ASP A 102 14.94 -15.54 -8.77
C ASP A 102 13.89 -14.44 -8.91
N LEU A 103 12.84 -14.66 -9.71
CA LEU A 103 11.70 -13.74 -9.83
C LEU A 103 10.96 -13.60 -8.50
N VAL A 104 10.70 -14.70 -7.79
CA VAL A 104 10.03 -14.67 -6.50
C VAL A 104 10.87 -13.92 -5.46
N ILE A 105 12.18 -14.20 -5.40
CA ILE A 105 13.10 -13.54 -4.47
C ILE A 105 13.22 -12.05 -4.80
N THR A 106 13.43 -11.72 -6.07
CA THR A 106 13.57 -10.34 -6.54
C THR A 106 12.29 -9.54 -6.28
N TYR A 107 11.12 -10.12 -6.60
CA TYR A 107 9.84 -9.50 -6.33
C TYR A 107 9.66 -9.24 -4.83
N LEU A 108 9.95 -10.23 -3.97
CA LEU A 108 9.82 -10.09 -2.53
C LEU A 108 10.74 -9.00 -1.95
N LEU A 109 11.99 -8.94 -2.40
CA LEU A 109 12.95 -7.92 -1.99
C LEU A 109 12.52 -6.53 -2.45
N MET A 110 12.18 -6.40 -3.73
CA MET A 110 11.70 -5.15 -4.32
C MET A 110 10.43 -4.69 -3.61
N GLU A 111 9.46 -5.58 -3.38
CA GLU A 111 8.21 -5.28 -2.68
C GLU A 111 8.50 -4.73 -1.28
N SER A 112 9.45 -5.34 -0.57
CA SER A 112 9.88 -4.86 0.74
C SER A 112 10.55 -3.48 0.67
N VAL A 113 11.35 -3.21 -0.36
CA VAL A 113 11.90 -1.88 -0.62
C VAL A 113 10.77 -0.87 -0.87
N ALA A 114 9.77 -1.21 -1.69
CA ALA A 114 8.63 -0.33 -1.95
C ALA A 114 7.88 0.05 -0.66
N PHE A 115 7.82 -0.85 0.31
CA PHE A 115 7.16 -0.60 1.59
C PHE A 115 7.95 0.29 2.56
N ILE A 116 9.24 0.57 2.35
CA ILE A 116 10.02 1.41 3.29
C ILE A 116 9.37 2.79 3.45
N GLY A 117 8.88 3.41 2.36
CA GLY A 117 8.18 4.70 2.41
C GLY A 117 6.94 4.65 3.30
N ILE A 118 6.12 3.60 3.14
CA ILE A 118 4.90 3.39 3.92
C ILE A 118 5.22 3.09 5.39
N PHE A 119 6.21 2.23 5.65
CA PHE A 119 6.61 1.88 7.01
C PHE A 119 7.21 3.06 7.75
N THR A 120 8.04 3.85 7.06
CA THR A 120 8.58 5.12 7.58
C THR A 120 7.46 6.10 7.90
N ALA A 121 6.45 6.21 7.02
CA ALA A 121 5.28 7.06 7.28
C ALA A 121 4.46 6.58 8.49
N TYR A 122 4.40 5.28 8.73
CA TYR A 122 3.72 4.70 9.90
C TYR A 122 4.46 5.01 11.21
N VAL A 123 5.76 4.70 11.28
CA VAL A 123 6.57 4.82 12.51
C VAL A 123 7.20 6.19 12.72
N LYS A 124 7.17 7.07 11.70
CA LYS A 124 7.80 8.40 11.68
C LYS A 124 9.33 8.39 11.91
N GLN A 125 9.98 7.24 11.69
CA GLN A 125 11.43 7.07 11.82
C GLN A 125 11.99 6.21 10.67
N PRO A 126 12.94 6.70 9.86
CA PRO A 126 13.41 5.99 8.67
C PRO A 126 14.14 4.69 9.02
N VAL A 127 14.93 4.67 10.09
CA VAL A 127 15.68 3.47 10.52
C VAL A 127 14.73 2.31 10.86
N ILE A 128 13.68 2.60 11.63
CA ILE A 128 12.66 1.59 11.97
C ILE A 128 11.89 1.16 10.71
N GLY A 129 11.61 2.09 9.79
CA GLY A 129 10.99 1.77 8.50
C GLY A 129 11.78 0.75 7.68
N VAL A 130 13.11 0.90 7.63
CA VAL A 130 14.01 -0.06 6.96
C VAL A 130 14.04 -1.40 7.70
N LEU A 131 14.09 -1.41 9.03
CA LEU A 131 14.04 -2.66 9.81
C LEU A 131 12.74 -3.42 9.58
N LEU A 132 11.60 -2.72 9.48
CA LEU A 132 10.31 -3.32 9.14
C LEU A 132 10.28 -3.87 7.72
N ALA A 133 10.96 -3.24 6.76
CA ALA A 133 11.11 -3.77 5.41
C ALA A 133 11.96 -5.04 5.37
N LEU A 134 13.05 -5.10 6.14
CA LEU A 134 13.83 -6.32 6.29
C LEU A 134 13.00 -7.44 6.94
N LEU A 135 12.24 -7.12 7.99
CA LEU A 135 11.29 -8.05 8.60
C LEU A 135 10.27 -8.55 7.58
N ASN A 136 9.77 -7.67 6.71
CA ASN A 136 8.83 -8.03 5.66
C ASN A 136 9.43 -9.02 4.65
N ALA A 137 10.68 -8.81 4.23
CA ALA A 137 11.39 -9.73 3.34
C ALA A 137 11.55 -11.11 4.01
N VAL A 138 11.99 -11.16 5.27
CA VAL A 138 12.18 -12.43 6.01
C VAL A 138 10.86 -13.16 6.27
N THR A 139 9.77 -12.43 6.45
CA THR A 139 8.42 -12.99 6.68
C THR A 139 7.62 -13.19 5.40
N ALA A 140 8.25 -13.16 4.23
CA ALA A 140 7.61 -13.37 2.94
C ALA A 140 6.39 -12.44 2.67
N GLY A 141 6.41 -11.22 3.20
CA GLY A 141 5.36 -10.22 3.01
C GLY A 141 4.27 -10.18 4.09
N ILE A 142 4.32 -11.06 5.09
CA ILE A 142 3.28 -11.12 6.15
C ILE A 142 3.33 -9.86 7.03
N ALA A 143 4.53 -9.35 7.34
CA ALA A 143 4.67 -8.14 8.16
C ALA A 143 3.99 -6.92 7.52
N ALA A 144 4.06 -6.77 6.19
CA ALA A 144 3.39 -5.68 5.48
C ALA A 144 1.89 -5.67 5.73
N ILE A 145 1.23 -6.83 5.74
CA ILE A 145 -0.21 -6.92 5.99
C ILE A 145 -0.56 -6.35 7.37
N VAL A 146 0.18 -6.77 8.40
CA VAL A 146 -0.05 -6.32 9.78
C VAL A 146 0.21 -4.82 9.90
N ILE A 147 1.32 -4.33 9.35
CA ILE A 147 1.68 -2.92 9.42
C ILE A 147 0.69 -2.06 8.63
N LEU A 148 0.28 -2.48 7.43
CA LEU A 148 -0.73 -1.78 6.63
C LEU A 148 -2.09 -1.74 7.34
N PHE A 149 -2.49 -2.82 8.00
CA PHE A 149 -3.70 -2.83 8.83
C PHE A 149 -3.61 -1.82 9.98
N LEU A 150 -2.52 -1.84 10.75
CA LEU A 150 -2.29 -0.89 11.84
C LEU A 150 -2.23 0.54 11.32
N TYR A 151 -1.59 0.75 10.17
CA TYR A 151 -1.46 2.06 9.57
C TYR A 151 -2.79 2.59 9.05
N SER A 152 -3.57 1.76 8.35
CA SER A 152 -4.92 2.11 7.91
C SER A 152 -5.81 2.48 9.10
N ARG A 153 -5.74 1.71 10.20
CA ARG A 153 -6.46 2.03 11.44
C ARG A 153 -6.01 3.37 12.04
N LYS A 154 -4.70 3.61 12.09
CA LYS A 154 -4.12 4.88 12.59
C LYS A 154 -4.59 6.07 11.75
N LEU A 155 -4.46 5.98 10.43
CA LEU A 155 -4.89 7.02 9.50
C LEU A 155 -6.40 7.30 9.62
N ARG A 156 -7.22 6.25 9.76
CA ARG A 156 -8.67 6.41 9.96
C ARG A 156 -9.01 7.10 11.27
N ASN A 157 -8.22 6.93 12.33
CA ASN A 157 -8.44 7.67 13.57
C ASN A 157 -7.99 9.13 13.46
N GLU A 158 -6.90 9.39 12.73
CA GLU A 158 -6.35 10.73 12.49
C GLU A 158 -7.20 11.56 11.52
N HIS A 159 -7.85 10.93 10.53
CA HIS A 159 -8.66 11.62 9.50
C HIS A 159 -10.18 11.42 9.70
N GLY A 160 -10.59 10.42 10.48
CA GLY A 160 -12.00 10.10 10.74
C GLY A 160 -12.61 10.86 11.92
N SER A 161 -11.83 11.69 12.64
CA SER A 161 -12.38 12.62 13.64
C SER A 161 -13.21 13.74 12.98
N ASP A 162 -12.99 14.00 11.69
CA ASP A 162 -13.74 15.00 10.93
C ASP A 162 -14.96 14.40 10.20
N ALA A 163 -15.00 13.07 9.99
CA ALA A 163 -16.06 12.41 9.23
C ALA A 163 -17.29 12.03 10.06
N PHE A 164 -17.17 11.88 11.38
CA PHE A 164 -18.31 11.56 12.26
C PHE A 164 -19.25 12.75 12.53
N TYR A 165 -18.91 13.96 12.07
CA TYR A 165 -19.79 15.13 12.14
C TYR A 165 -20.44 15.49 10.80
N GLN A 166 -20.25 14.69 9.74
CA GLN A 166 -20.71 15.05 8.39
C GLN A 166 -21.61 14.02 7.70
N GLU A 167 -22.13 13.03 8.43
CA GLU A 167 -23.13 12.08 7.92
C GLU A 167 -24.55 12.28 8.50
N GLU A 168 -24.83 13.40 9.17
CA GLU A 168 -26.19 13.73 9.64
C GLU A 168 -26.59 15.19 9.36
N SER A 169 -26.36 15.69 8.15
CA SER A 169 -26.94 16.98 7.71
C SER A 169 -26.99 17.15 6.18
N THR A 170 -27.50 16.14 5.47
CA THR A 170 -28.01 16.35 4.10
C THR A 170 -29.50 16.02 4.06
N ASN A 171 -30.28 16.86 4.75
CA ASN A 171 -31.69 17.08 4.43
C ASN A 171 -32.01 18.56 4.62
N THR A 172 -31.94 19.27 3.50
CA THR A 172 -32.85 20.35 3.08
C THR A 172 -33.20 21.40 4.13
N PHE A 173 -32.52 22.55 4.10
CA PHE A 173 -33.21 23.85 4.10
C PHE A 173 -32.32 24.90 3.44
N HIS A 174 -32.83 25.49 2.36
CA HIS A 174 -32.37 26.76 1.83
C HIS A 174 -32.29 27.79 2.95
N ASN A 175 -31.18 28.52 3.08
CA ASN A 175 -31.20 29.91 3.50
C ASN A 175 -29.96 30.66 2.98
N ASN A 176 -30.21 31.52 2.01
CA ASN A 176 -29.42 32.72 1.75
C ASN A 176 -29.43 33.59 3.01
N SER A 177 -28.28 34.06 3.49
CA SER A 177 -28.04 35.48 3.83
C SER A 177 -26.76 35.70 4.65
N SER A 178 -26.00 36.70 4.22
CA SER A 178 -25.17 37.64 5.00
C SER A 178 -23.99 37.13 5.85
N SER A 179 -22.80 37.49 5.36
CA SER A 179 -21.57 37.72 6.12
C SER A 179 -21.81 38.77 7.22
N ASP A 180 -21.92 38.33 8.47
CA ASP A 180 -21.86 39.22 9.64
C ASP A 180 -20.41 39.53 9.98
N SER A 181 -19.94 40.67 9.46
CA SER A 181 -18.70 41.32 9.90
C SER A 181 -18.87 41.85 11.33
N HIS A 182 -18.04 41.36 12.25
CA HIS A 182 -18.02 41.79 13.65
C HIS A 182 -17.44 43.23 13.76
N PRO A 183 -18.14 44.24 14.32
CA PRO A 183 -17.77 45.66 14.14
C PRO A 183 -16.59 46.21 14.96
N ASN A 184 -15.76 45.38 15.61
CA ASN A 184 -14.78 45.86 16.59
C ASN A 184 -13.46 45.06 16.58
N ASP A 185 -12.81 44.94 15.41
CA ASP A 185 -11.39 44.56 15.37
C ASP A 185 -10.50 45.82 15.27
N PRO A 186 -9.83 46.23 16.36
CA PRO A 186 -9.01 47.44 16.41
C PRO A 186 -7.68 47.34 15.66
N ASN A 187 -7.36 46.20 15.03
CA ASN A 187 -6.08 46.01 14.32
C ASN A 187 -6.15 46.24 12.80
N LEU A 188 -7.26 46.71 12.24
CA LEU A 188 -7.41 46.82 10.79
C LEU A 188 -6.83 48.09 10.13
N ASN A 189 -6.21 49.01 10.88
CA ASN A 189 -5.78 50.31 10.32
C ASN A 189 -4.39 50.81 10.77
N ARG A 190 -3.44 49.89 10.98
CA ARG A 190 -2.02 50.26 11.03
C ARG A 190 -1.37 49.83 9.72
N ASP A 191 -0.86 50.83 9.00
CA ASP A 191 -0.04 50.76 7.79
C ASP A 191 -0.78 51.09 6.47
N ILE A 192 -1.13 52.37 6.33
CA ILE A 192 -1.05 53.13 5.07
C ILE A 192 -0.30 54.43 5.36
#